data_AF-B5YIC4-F1
#
_entry.id   AF-B5YIC4-F1
#
_cell.length_a   1.000
_cell.length_b   1.000
_cell.length_c   1.000
_cell.angle_alpha   90.00
_cell.angle_beta   90.00
_cell.angle_gamma   90.00
#
_symmetry.space_group_name_H-M   'P 1'
#
loop_
_entity.id
_entity.type
_entity.pdbx_description
1 polymer ?
#
loop_
_entity_poly.entity_id
_entity_poly.type
_entity_poly.pdbx_seq_one_letter_code
_entity_poly.pdbx_strand_id
1 'polypeptide(L)'
;MKTKIEAFLNRKEIRDVFDIEFLLKKGVPLNAKKEELQQLLEGIKDFSKNDYSVKLGSIVDAEWRNYYIKENFKILVMKLKEILGGGL
;
A
#
# COMPACT_ATOMS: atom_id res chain seq x y z
N MET A 1 -1.59 -8.57 9.41
CA MET A 1 -0.77 -7.73 8.51
C MET A 1 0.19 -8.56 7.65
N LYS A 2 0.92 -9.52 8.23
CA LYS A 2 1.85 -10.39 7.48
C LYS A 2 1.23 -11.11 6.27
N THR A 3 0.07 -11.74 6.47
CA THR A 3 -0.68 -12.45 5.41
C THR A 3 -1.12 -11.54 4.25
N LYS A 4 -1.36 -10.25 4.51
CA LYS A 4 -1.76 -9.28 3.48
C LYS A 4 -0.56 -8.85 2.63
N ILE A 5 0.61 -8.71 3.25
CA ILE A 5 1.86 -8.42 2.54
C ILE A 5 2.27 -9.61 1.71
N GLU A 6 2.21 -10.83 2.24
CA GLU A 6 2.46 -12.05 1.46
C GLU A 6 1.47 -12.22 0.29
N ALA A 7 0.18 -11.95 0.52
CA ALA A 7 -0.83 -11.97 -0.54
C ALA A 7 -0.52 -10.92 -1.63
N PHE A 8 -0.13 -9.71 -1.23
CA PHE A 8 0.32 -8.68 -2.16
C PHE A 8 1.57 -9.12 -2.93
N LEU A 9 2.58 -9.68 -2.28
CA LEU A 9 3.80 -10.12 -2.96
C LEU A 9 3.54 -11.24 -3.96
N ASN A 10 2.53 -12.07 -3.69
CA ASN A 10 2.12 -13.16 -4.58
C ASN A 10 1.25 -12.67 -5.75
N ARG A 11 0.22 -11.85 -5.49
CA ARG A 11 -0.78 -11.44 -6.49
C ARG A 11 -0.53 -10.07 -7.13
N LYS A 12 0.23 -9.20 -6.45
CA LYS A 12 0.46 -7.79 -6.78
C LYS A 12 -0.83 -7.01 -7.02
N GLU A 13 -1.81 -7.18 -6.13
CA GLU A 13 -3.10 -6.50 -6.23
C GLU A 13 -3.14 -5.22 -5.38
N ILE A 14 -3.65 -4.14 -5.97
CA ILE A 14 -3.79 -2.84 -5.29
C ILE A 14 -4.76 -2.88 -4.08
N ARG A 15 -5.70 -3.84 -4.07
CA ARG A 15 -6.63 -4.05 -2.96
C ARG A 15 -5.89 -4.44 -1.68
N ASP A 16 -4.88 -5.30 -1.77
CA ASP A 16 -4.09 -5.69 -0.60
C ASP A 16 -3.30 -4.51 -0.04
N VAL A 17 -2.77 -3.64 -0.91
CA VAL A 17 -2.10 -2.39 -0.50
C VAL A 17 -3.05 -1.45 0.23
N PHE A 18 -4.27 -1.29 -0.29
CA PHE A 18 -5.30 -0.50 0.37
C PHE A 18 -5.63 -1.06 1.76
N ASP A 19 -5.82 -2.37 1.88
CA ASP A 19 -6.07 -3.05 3.15
C ASP A 19 -4.91 -2.82 4.15
N ILE A 20 -3.66 -2.88 3.66
CA ILE A 20 -2.46 -2.61 4.46
C ILE A 20 -2.44 -1.16 4.95
N GLU A 21 -2.65 -0.16 4.09
CA GLU A 21 -2.69 1.25 4.52
C GLU A 21 -3.86 1.51 5.48
N PHE A 22 -5.01 0.89 5.23
CA PHE A 22 -6.19 1.01 6.08
C PHE A 22 -5.94 0.45 7.49
N LEU A 23 -5.32 -0.73 7.58
CA LEU A 23 -4.90 -1.32 8.85
C LEU A 23 -3.84 -0.44 9.53
N LEU A 24 -2.90 0.12 8.76
CA LEU A 24 -1.90 1.03 9.28
C LEU A 24 -2.53 2.30 9.88
N LYS A 25 -3.51 2.91 9.20
CA LYS A 25 -4.29 4.04 9.71
C LYS A 25 -5.06 3.69 10.98
N LYS A 26 -5.50 2.45 11.13
CA LYS A 26 -6.12 1.94 12.37
C LYS A 26 -5.12 1.68 13.50
N GLY A 27 -3.82 1.92 13.30
CA GLY A 27 -2.77 1.72 14.30
C GLY A 27 -2.17 0.32 14.30
N VAL A 28 -2.42 -0.50 13.27
CA VAL A 28 -1.79 -1.82 13.16
C VAL A 28 -0.36 -1.66 12.63
N PRO A 29 0.66 -2.12 13.36
CA PRO A 29 2.05 -1.98 12.92
C PRO A 29 2.38 -2.92 11.76
N LEU A 30 3.12 -2.40 10.78
CA LEU A 30 3.72 -3.15 9.68
C LEU A 30 4.82 -4.08 10.20
N ASN A 31 4.43 -5.27 10.65
CA ASN A 31 5.35 -6.28 11.17
C ASN A 31 5.73 -7.30 10.07
N ALA A 32 6.50 -6.85 9.08
CA ALA A 32 7.02 -7.67 7.99
C ALA A 32 8.54 -7.46 7.82
N LYS A 33 9.19 -8.36 7.08
CA LYS A 33 10.64 -8.25 6.87
C LYS A 33 10.97 -7.02 6.03
N LYS A 34 12.15 -6.46 6.26
CA LYS A 34 12.66 -5.29 5.53
C LYS A 34 12.61 -5.51 4.00
N GLU A 35 12.98 -6.71 3.55
CA GLU A 35 12.91 -7.13 2.14
C GLU A 35 11.46 -7.08 1.60
N GLU A 36 10.49 -7.61 2.35
CA GLU A 36 9.08 -7.60 1.95
C GLU A 36 8.52 -6.17 1.90
N LEU A 37 8.90 -5.32 2.84
CA LEU A 37 8.52 -3.90 2.86
C LEU A 37 9.12 -3.14 1.68
N GLN A 38 10.34 -3.48 1.27
CA GLN A 38 10.96 -2.89 0.08
C GLN A 38 10.25 -3.34 -1.20
N GLN A 39 9.95 -4.63 -1.34
CA GLN A 39 9.17 -5.14 -2.46
C GLN A 39 7.76 -4.55 -2.51
N LEU A 40 7.12 -4.35 -1.35
CA LEU A 40 5.85 -3.65 -1.24
C LEU A 40 5.97 -2.21 -1.75
N LEU A 41 6.99 -1.47 -1.32
CA LEU A 41 7.23 -0.10 -1.78
C LEU A 41 7.45 -0.01 -3.29
N GLU A 42 8.23 -0.93 -3.87
CA GLU A 42 8.44 -0.99 -5.32
C GLU A 42 7.17 -1.35 -6.08
N GLY A 43 6.40 -2.32 -5.60
CA GLY A 43 5.13 -2.70 -6.22
C GLY A 43 4.07 -1.59 -6.15
N ILE A 44 4.06 -0.79 -5.09
CA ILE A 44 3.17 0.39 -5.00
C ILE A 44 3.51 1.41 -6.10
N LYS A 45 4.80 1.65 -6.34
CA LYS A 45 5.26 2.57 -7.39
C LYS A 45 4.98 2.06 -8.80
N ASP A 46 4.92 0.74 -8.98
CA ASP A 46 4.64 0.10 -10.26
C ASP A 46 3.16 0.22 -10.67
N PHE A 47 2.27 0.57 -9.74
CA PHE A 47 0.85 0.70 -10.05
C PHE A 47 0.55 1.86 -11.02
N SER A 48 -0.12 1.49 -12.10
CA SER A 48 -0.63 2.43 -13.08
C SER A 48 -1.95 3.04 -12.63
N LYS A 49 -2.29 4.23 -13.15
CA LYS A 49 -3.59 4.90 -12.90
C LYS A 49 -4.81 4.00 -13.17
N ASN A 50 -4.68 3.03 -14.08
CA ASN A 50 -5.73 2.06 -14.38
C ASN A 50 -6.02 1.11 -13.22
N ASP A 51 -5.02 0.66 -12.45
CA ASP A 51 -5.25 -0.16 -11.25
C ASP A 51 -6.02 0.63 -10.19
N TYR A 52 -5.70 1.91 -10.01
CA TYR A 52 -6.46 2.81 -9.15
C TYR A 52 -7.89 3.06 -9.66
N SER A 53 -8.04 3.19 -10.97
CA SER A 53 -9.34 3.47 -11.58
C SER A 53 -10.29 2.27 -11.53
N VAL A 54 -9.79 1.09 -11.89
CA VAL A 54 -10.60 -0.12 -12.13
C VAL A 54 -10.66 -0.97 -10.87
N LYS A 55 -9.51 -1.38 -10.32
CA LYS A 55 -9.47 -2.29 -9.17
C LYS A 55 -9.80 -1.58 -7.88
N LEU A 56 -9.13 -0.45 -7.62
CA LEU A 56 -9.40 0.34 -6.41
C LEU A 56 -10.78 1.02 -6.48
N GLY A 57 -11.20 1.52 -7.64
CA GLY A 57 -12.55 2.06 -7.83
C GLY A 57 -13.69 1.06 -7.60
N SER A 58 -13.41 -0.25 -7.56
CA SER A 58 -14.39 -1.28 -7.20
C SER A 58 -14.53 -1.49 -5.68
N ILE A 59 -13.64 -0.89 -4.87
CA ILE A 59 -13.62 -1.05 -3.41
C ILE A 59 -13.74 0.26 -2.63
N VAL A 60 -13.51 1.41 -3.27
CA VAL A 60 -13.65 2.72 -2.64
C VAL A 60 -14.48 3.66 -3.51
N ASP A 61 -15.20 4.56 -2.85
CA ASP A 61 -15.99 5.60 -3.52
C ASP A 61 -15.12 6.56 -4.35
N ALA A 62 -15.78 7.27 -5.26
CA ALA A 62 -15.13 8.20 -6.19
C ALA A 62 -14.24 9.25 -5.51
N GLU A 63 -14.63 9.75 -4.33
CA GLU A 63 -13.83 10.69 -3.54
C GLU A 63 -12.50 10.07 -3.07
N TRP A 64 -12.55 8.89 -2.45
CA TRP A 64 -11.36 8.17 -2.01
C TRP A 64 -10.49 7.75 -3.19
N ARG A 65 -11.10 7.33 -4.29
CA ARG A 65 -10.39 6.99 -5.52
C ARG A 65 -9.55 8.17 -6.02
N ASN A 66 -10.11 9.38 -6.09
CA ASN A 66 -9.37 10.57 -6.52
C ASN A 66 -8.19 10.88 -5.59
N TYR A 67 -8.38 10.71 -4.28
CA TYR A 67 -7.30 10.85 -3.30
C TYR A 67 -6.16 9.86 -3.57
N TYR A 68 -6.46 8.58 -3.75
CA TYR A 68 -5.45 7.54 -3.99
C TYR A 68 -4.75 7.67 -5.34
N ILE A 69 -5.46 8.08 -6.40
CA ILE A 69 -4.87 8.36 -7.71
C ILE A 69 -3.85 9.50 -7.61
N LYS A 70 -4.12 10.51 -6.78
CA LYS A 70 -3.27 11.70 -6.64
C LYS A 70 -2.11 11.48 -5.67
N GLU A 71 -2.36 10.83 -4.53
CA GLU A 71 -1.38 10.67 -3.46
C GLU A 71 -0.63 9.32 -3.49
N ASN A 72 -1.07 8.32 -4.26
CA ASN A 72 -0.41 7.03 -4.48
C ASN A 72 0.04 6.34 -3.16
N PHE A 73 -0.91 6.10 -2.25
CA PHE A 73 -0.67 5.51 -0.93
C PHE A 73 0.43 6.20 -0.11
N LYS A 74 0.46 7.55 -0.13
CA LYS A 74 1.46 8.37 0.54
C LYS A 74 1.71 8.01 2.00
N ILE A 75 0.66 7.64 2.75
CA ILE A 75 0.79 7.31 4.18
C ILE A 75 1.54 6.00 4.34
N LEU A 76 1.16 4.98 3.56
CA LEU A 76 1.89 3.72 3.54
C LEU A 76 3.33 3.91 3.08
N VAL A 77 3.56 4.65 1.99
CA VAL A 77 4.92 4.94 1.46
C VAL A 77 5.77 5.65 2.50
N MET A 78 5.22 6.65 3.20
CA MET A 78 5.93 7.38 4.25
C MET A 78 6.32 6.45 5.39
N LYS A 79 5.40 5.58 5.85
CA LYS A 79 5.70 4.62 6.91
C LYS A 79 6.71 3.56 6.47
N LEU A 80 6.61 3.08 5.24
CA LEU A 80 7.59 2.15 4.67
C LEU A 80 8.97 2.79 4.64
N LYS A 81 9.09 4.04 4.19
CA LYS A 81 10.36 4.78 4.23
C LYS A 81 10.89 4.96 5.64
N GLU A 82 10.04 5.27 6.61
CA GLU A 82 10.43 5.39 8.03
C GLU A 82 10.98 4.08 8.59
N ILE A 83 10.37 2.93 8.26
CA ILE A 83 10.83 1.61 8.70
C ILE A 83 12.09 1.16 7.95
N LEU A 84 12.13 1.38 6.63
CA LEU A 84 13.23 0.95 5.77
C LEU A 84 14.50 1.82 5.96
N GLY A 85 14.30 3.11 6.24
CA GLY A 85 15.34 4.12 6.36
C GLY A 85 15.42 4.75 7.74
N GLY A 86 15.12 4.01 8.81
CA GLY A 86 15.21 4.51 10.19
C GLY A 86 16.50 5.31 10.43
N GLY A 87 16.34 6.61 10.63
CA GLY A 87 17.41 7.57 10.85
C GLY A 87 16.98 8.99 10.49
N LEU A 88 16.20 9.61 11.37
CA LEU A 88 16.47 11.01 11.75
C LEU A 88 17.27 10.94 13.05
#